data_AF-A0A0D3E6B8-F1
#
_entry.id   AF-A0A0D3E6B8-F1
#
_cell.length_a   1.000
_cell.length_b   1.000
_cell.length_c   1.000
_cell.angle_alpha   90.00
_cell.angle_beta   90.00
_cell.angle_gamma   90.00
#
_symmetry.space_group_name_H-M   'P 1'
#
loop_
_entity.id
_entity.type
_entity.pdbx_description
1 polymer ?
#
loop_
_entity_poly.entity_id
_entity_poly.type
_entity_poly.pdbx_seq_one_letter_code
_entity_poly.pdbx_strand_id
1 'polypeptide(L)'
;MPYLQAVVKEALRLHPPGPLVIRPSVTGLCCKPVMRDPYLWEDPAEFKPERFLPASPRSGGQEDEMIKEEVLKYIPFGSGRRGCPGSNLAYLSAGIAIGVMVQCFD
;
A
#
# COMPACT_ATOMS: atom_id res chain seq x y z
N MET A 1 14.72 3.62 7.96
CA MET A 1 14.96 3.68 6.51
C MET A 1 13.65 4.02 5.80
N PRO A 2 13.30 5.32 5.65
CA PRO A 2 12.03 5.74 5.08
C PRO A 2 11.85 5.29 3.62
N TYR A 3 12.93 5.24 2.84
CA TYR A 3 12.89 4.78 1.45
C TYR A 3 12.54 3.29 1.32
N LEU A 4 13.10 2.44 2.18
CA LEU A 4 12.77 1.02 2.19
C LEU A 4 11.28 0.76 2.53
N GLN A 5 10.72 1.54 3.46
CA GLN A 5 9.28 1.47 3.75
C GLN A 5 8.43 1.92 2.57
N ALA A 6 8.88 2.94 1.84
CA ALA A 6 8.23 3.42 0.64
C ALA A 6 8.26 2.37 -0.50
N VAL A 7 9.39 1.69 -0.69
CA VAL A 7 9.56 0.57 -1.64
C VAL A 7 8.58 -0.56 -1.34
N VAL A 8 8.47 -0.98 -0.07
CA VAL A 8 7.51 -2.02 0.34
C VAL A 8 6.07 -1.61 0.04
N LYS A 9 5.71 -0.35 0.35
CA LYS A 9 4.35 0.15 0.12
C LYS A 9 4.01 0.21 -1.37
N GLU A 10 4.92 0.70 -2.21
CA GLU A 10 4.71 0.75 -3.66
C GLU A 10 4.65 -0.65 -4.29
N ALA A 11 5.46 -1.60 -3.80
CA ALA A 11 5.40 -2.98 -4.25
C ALA A 11 4.03 -3.62 -3.95
N LEU A 12 3.49 -3.40 -2.74
CA LEU A 12 2.18 -3.92 -2.34
C LEU A 12 1.02 -3.25 -3.10
N ARG A 13 1.16 -1.97 -3.47
CA ARG A 13 0.19 -1.27 -4.33
C ARG A 13 0.11 -1.91 -5.71
N LEU A 14 1.26 -2.11 -6.36
CA LEU A 14 1.32 -2.71 -7.69
C LEU A 14 0.99 -4.21 -7.66
N HIS A 15 1.46 -4.94 -6.66
CA HIS A 15 1.36 -6.40 -6.58
C HIS A 15 0.71 -6.85 -5.25
N PRO A 16 -0.59 -6.59 -5.06
CA PRO A 16 -1.26 -6.98 -3.82
C PRO A 16 -1.29 -8.51 -3.69
N PRO A 17 -0.98 -9.06 -2.49
CA PRO A 17 -0.86 -10.50 -2.26
C PRO A 17 -2.18 -11.27 -2.37
N GLY A 18 -3.33 -10.57 -2.33
CA GLY A 18 -4.65 -11.17 -2.49
C GLY A 18 -5.60 -10.27 -3.26
N PRO A 19 -6.19 -10.71 -4.39
CA PRO A 19 -7.09 -9.88 -5.20
C PRO A 19 -8.52 -9.75 -4.65
N LEU A 20 -8.90 -10.52 -3.62
CA LEU A 20 -10.31 -10.84 -3.37
C LEU A 20 -10.77 -10.51 -1.95
N VAL A 21 -11.49 -9.39 -1.80
CA VAL A 21 -12.46 -9.19 -0.72
C VAL A 21 -13.84 -9.51 -1.30
N ILE A 22 -14.27 -10.76 -1.21
CA ILE A 22 -15.61 -11.17 -1.65
C ILE A 22 -16.60 -10.76 -0.58
N ARG A 23 -17.49 -9.80 -0.89
CA ARG A 23 -18.68 -9.50 -0.10
C ARG A 23 -19.91 -10.00 -0.87
N PRO A 24 -20.80 -10.79 -0.24
CA PRO A 24 -21.96 -11.37 -0.93
C PRO A 24 -23.09 -10.36 -1.21
N SER A 25 -23.06 -9.15 -0.63
CA SER A 25 -24.16 -8.17 -0.73
C SER A 25 -23.77 -6.79 -1.29
N VAL A 26 -22.48 -6.51 -1.45
CA VAL A 26 -21.98 -5.28 -2.08
C VAL A 26 -20.89 -5.69 -3.05
N THR A 27 -20.98 -5.17 -4.27
CA THR A 27 -20.05 -5.33 -5.38
C THR A 27 -18.63 -5.52 -4.85
N GLY A 28 -18.06 -6.70 -5.07
CA GLY A 28 -16.74 -7.05 -4.52
C GLY A 28 -15.73 -6.00 -4.91
N LEU A 29 -15.22 -5.25 -3.93
CA LEU A 29 -14.14 -4.30 -4.15
C LEU A 29 -12.88 -5.14 -4.38
N CYS A 30 -12.59 -5.43 -5.64
CA CYS A 30 -11.29 -5.93 -6.02
C CYS A 30 -10.28 -4.83 -5.67
N CYS A 31 -9.30 -5.15 -4.82
CA CYS A 31 -8.29 -4.19 -4.38
C CYS A 31 -7.36 -3.76 -5.53
N LYS A 32 -7.22 -4.60 -6.57
CA LYS A 32 -6.39 -4.32 -7.75
C LYS A 32 -6.87 -3.10 -8.57
N PRO A 33 -8.15 -2.96 -8.93
CA PRO A 33 -8.68 -1.75 -9.57
C PRO A 33 -8.35 -0.47 -8.80
N VAL A 34 -8.62 -0.43 -7.49
CA VAL A 34 -8.47 0.79 -6.69
C VAL A 34 -7.01 1.24 -6.56
N MET A 35 -6.09 0.30 -6.34
CA MET A 35 -4.66 0.61 -6.17
C MET A 35 -3.93 0.89 -7.50
N ARG A 36 -4.58 0.68 -8.64
CA ARG A 36 -4.09 1.01 -9.99
C ARG A 36 -5.02 1.93 -10.77
N ASP A 37 -5.97 2.58 -10.09
CA ASP A 37 -6.94 3.45 -10.73
C ASP A 37 -6.24 4.75 -11.21
N PRO A 38 -6.26 5.08 -12.51
CA PRO A 38 -5.66 6.31 -13.03
C PRO A 38 -6.33 7.59 -12.48
N TYR A 39 -7.56 7.51 -11.96
CA TYR A 39 -8.21 8.65 -11.31
C TYR A 39 -7.69 8.90 -9.88
N LEU A 40 -7.12 7.88 -9.23
CA LEU A 40 -6.62 7.96 -7.85
C LEU A 40 -5.09 8.02 -7.77
N TRP A 41 -4.39 7.49 -8.77
CA TRP A 41 -2.93 7.35 -8.80
C TRP A 41 -2.34 7.93 -10.09
N GLU A 42 -1.35 8.81 -9.93
CA GLU A 42 -0.55 9.36 -11.01
C GLU A 42 0.44 8.32 -11.52
N ASP A 43 0.48 8.06 -12.83
CA ASP A 43 1.25 6.97 -13.44
C ASP A 43 1.04 5.62 -12.71
N PRO A 44 -0.19 5.07 -12.72
CA PRO A 44 -0.57 3.96 -11.84
C PRO A 44 0.20 2.66 -12.11
N ALA A 45 0.73 2.50 -13.33
CA ALA A 45 1.51 1.33 -13.73
C ALA A 45 3.01 1.46 -13.39
N GLU A 46 3.49 2.67 -13.11
CA GLU A 46 4.91 2.90 -12.82
C GLU A 46 5.21 2.70 -11.33
N PHE A 47 6.35 2.09 -11.04
CA PHE A 47 6.86 1.91 -9.69
C PHE A 47 7.60 3.18 -9.24
N LYS A 48 6.96 3.99 -8.39
CA LYS A 48 7.56 5.20 -7.79
C LYS A 48 7.41 5.21 -6.26
N PRO A 49 8.38 4.66 -5.51
CA PRO A 49 8.39 4.68 -4.04
C PRO A 49 8.23 6.09 -3.46
N GLU A 50 8.73 7.10 -4.15
CA GLU A 50 8.79 8.49 -3.70
C GLU A 50 7.42 9.04 -3.29
N ARG A 51 6.31 8.48 -3.80
CA ARG A 51 4.94 8.80 -3.39
C ARG A 51 4.62 8.55 -1.91
N PHE A 52 5.41 7.72 -1.23
CA PHE A 52 5.22 7.39 0.19
C PHE A 52 6.26 8.02 1.12
N LEU A 53 7.17 8.87 0.60
CA LEU A 53 8.19 9.57 1.38
C LEU A 53 7.68 10.92 1.88
N PRO A 54 7.90 11.33 3.15
CA PRO A 54 7.25 12.48 3.79
C PRO A 54 7.38 13.85 3.08
N ALA A 55 8.32 14.00 2.15
CA ALA A 55 8.44 15.19 1.29
C ALA A 55 7.50 15.18 0.07
N SER A 56 6.83 14.07 -0.20
CA SER A 56 5.83 13.97 -1.25
C SER A 56 4.55 14.67 -0.77
N PRO A 57 3.93 15.51 -1.61
CA PRO A 57 2.71 16.26 -1.28
C PRO A 57 1.54 15.38 -0.78
N ARG A 58 1.63 14.05 -0.93
CA ARG A 58 0.58 13.07 -0.59
C ARG A 58 0.94 12.09 0.54
N SER A 59 2.04 12.32 1.26
CA SER A 59 2.58 11.32 2.21
C SER A 59 2.92 11.84 3.60
N GLY A 60 2.75 13.14 3.85
CA GLY A 60 2.93 13.77 5.14
C GLY A 60 1.57 14.04 5.79
N GLY A 61 1.35 13.49 6.98
CA GLY A 61 0.07 13.55 7.67
C GLY A 61 -0.50 14.97 7.84
N GLN A 62 -1.69 15.18 7.28
CA GLN A 62 -2.58 16.28 7.65
C GLN A 62 -4.01 15.76 7.93
N GLU A 63 -4.25 15.52 9.22
CA GLU A 63 -5.41 15.97 10.02
C GLU A 63 -6.83 15.50 9.58
N ASP A 64 -7.16 14.29 10.05
CA ASP A 64 -8.45 13.74 10.48
C ASP A 64 -9.68 13.62 9.56
N GLU A 65 -9.92 14.48 8.55
CA GLU A 65 -11.11 14.33 7.68
C GLU A 65 -10.82 13.77 6.29
N MET A 66 -9.66 14.06 5.70
CA MET A 66 -9.19 13.45 4.43
C MET A 66 -8.71 11.99 4.60
N ILE A 67 -8.57 11.54 5.86
CA ILE A 67 -8.07 10.21 6.23
C ILE A 67 -8.94 9.11 5.61
N LYS A 68 -10.25 9.28 5.48
CA LYS A 68 -11.10 8.18 4.94
C LYS A 68 -10.84 7.92 3.47
N GLU A 69 -10.69 8.93 2.64
CA GLU A 69 -10.53 8.76 1.19
C GLU A 69 -9.11 8.29 0.83
N GLU A 70 -8.10 8.82 1.52
CA GLU A 70 -6.71 8.38 1.38
C GLU A 70 -6.45 6.99 1.98
N VAL A 71 -7.14 6.62 3.06
CA VAL A 71 -7.10 5.25 3.60
C VAL A 71 -7.82 4.27 2.68
N LEU A 72 -8.79 4.72 1.85
CA LEU A 72 -9.48 3.84 0.91
C LEU A 72 -8.71 3.60 -0.40
N LYS A 73 -7.87 4.55 -0.88
CA LYS A 73 -7.07 4.35 -2.11
C LYS A 73 -5.92 3.35 -1.93
N TYR A 74 -5.44 3.16 -0.70
CA TYR A 74 -4.31 2.27 -0.37
C TYR A 74 -4.69 1.25 0.72
N ILE A 75 -5.13 0.07 0.29
CA ILE A 75 -5.58 -1.01 1.19
C ILE A 75 -4.93 -2.36 0.80
N PRO A 76 -3.60 -2.50 0.98
CA PRO A 76 -2.89 -3.72 0.57
C PRO A 76 -3.27 -4.96 1.39
N PHE A 77 -3.82 -4.76 2.59
CA PHE A 77 -4.12 -5.82 3.55
C PHE A 77 -5.59 -5.83 4.02
N GLY A 78 -6.50 -5.16 3.30
CA GLY A 78 -7.86 -4.96 3.79
C GLY A 78 -7.96 -3.86 4.86
N SER A 79 -9.18 -3.42 5.14
CA SER A 79 -9.48 -2.41 6.16
C SER A 79 -10.77 -2.78 6.91
N GLY A 80 -10.98 -2.20 8.09
CA GLY A 80 -12.12 -2.46 8.98
C GLY A 80 -12.06 -3.82 9.67
N ARG A 81 -13.23 -4.38 10.06
CA ARG A 81 -13.35 -5.61 10.87
C ARG A 81 -12.75 -6.87 10.23
N ARG A 82 -12.42 -6.85 8.93
CA ARG A 82 -11.79 -7.96 8.19
C ARG A 82 -10.41 -7.60 7.65
N GLY A 83 -9.80 -6.53 8.14
CA GLY A 83 -8.41 -6.22 7.83
C GLY A 83 -7.48 -7.35 8.31
N CYS A 84 -6.38 -7.56 7.59
CA CYS A 84 -5.42 -8.60 7.95
C CYS A 84 -4.82 -8.32 9.33
N PRO A 85 -4.97 -9.23 10.31
CA PRO A 85 -4.34 -9.06 11.63
C PRO A 85 -2.80 -9.10 11.54
N GLY A 86 -2.26 -9.70 10.48
CA GLY A 86 -0.82 -9.78 10.22
C GLY A 86 -0.22 -8.58 9.48
N SER A 87 -0.95 -7.49 9.26
CA SER A 87 -0.48 -6.35 8.45
C SER A 87 0.87 -5.79 8.94
N ASN A 88 1.01 -5.58 10.25
CA ASN A 88 2.26 -5.07 10.83
C ASN A 88 3.42 -6.06 10.67
N LEU A 89 3.16 -7.35 10.91
CA LEU A 89 4.16 -8.40 10.73
C LEU A 89 4.59 -8.52 9.26
N ALA A 90 3.66 -8.36 8.32
CA ALA A 90 3.96 -8.38 6.89
C ALA A 90 4.87 -7.21 6.50
N TYR A 91 4.61 -5.99 6.98
CA TYR A 91 5.51 -4.85 6.73
C TYR A 91 6.90 -5.05 7.32
N LEU A 92 6.99 -5.58 8.55
CA LEU A 92 8.27 -5.86 9.19
C LEU A 92 9.05 -6.95 8.45
N SER A 93 8.40 -8.08 8.14
CA SER A 93 9.03 -9.20 7.43
C SER A 93 9.50 -8.81 6.03
N ALA A 94 8.67 -8.12 5.25
CA ALA A 94 9.05 -7.62 3.92
C ALA A 94 10.19 -6.61 3.99
N GLY A 95 10.12 -5.67 4.95
CA GLY A 95 11.17 -4.68 5.15
C GLY A 95 12.51 -5.31 5.54
N ILE A 96 12.51 -6.26 6.47
CA ILE A 96 13.71 -6.99 6.89
C ILE A 96 14.26 -7.81 5.72
N ALA A 97 13.42 -8.56 5.02
CA ALA A 97 13.86 -9.37 3.88
C ALA A 97 14.54 -8.51 2.81
N ILE A 98 13.92 -7.41 2.38
CA ILE A 98 14.52 -6.49 1.39
C ILE A 98 15.79 -5.84 1.95
N GLY A 99 15.79 -5.44 3.22
CA GLY A 99 16.94 -4.82 3.86
C GLY A 99 18.16 -5.75 3.87
N VAL A 100 17.95 -7.03 4.20
CA VAL A 100 19.00 -8.06 4.16
C VAL A 100 19.44 -8.31 2.72
N MET A 101 18.51 -8.38 1.76
CA MET A 101 18.87 -8.57 0.35
C MET A 101 19.78 -7.44 -0.17
N VAL A 102 19.43 -6.18 0.11
CA VAL A 102 20.23 -5.01 -0.31
C VAL A 102 21.56 -4.92 0.44
N GLN A 103 21.63 -5.39 1.69
CA GLN A 103 22.86 -5.36 2.46
C GLN A 103 23.85 -6.47 2.06
N CYS A 104 23.33 -7.65 1.69
CA CYS A 104 24.14 -8.85 1.46
C CYS A 104 24.41 -9.16 -0.02
N PHE A 105 23.64 -8.58 -0.94
CA PHE A 105 23.78 -8.80 -2.38
C PHE A 105 23.91 -7.46 -3.11
N ASP A 106 24.77 -7.43 -4.12
CA ASP A 106 25.02 -6.31 -5.05
C ASP A 106 24.48 -6.69 -6.43
#